data_AF-A0A8J3K429-F1
#
_entry.id   AF-A0A8J3K429-F1
#
_cell.length_a   1.000
_cell.length_b   1.000
_cell.length_c   1.000
_cell.angle_alpha   90.00
_cell.angle_beta   90.00
_cell.angle_gamma   90.00
#
_symmetry.space_group_name_H-M   'P 1'
#
loop_
_entity.id
_entity.type
_entity.pdbx_description
1 polymer ?
#
loop_
_entity_poly.entity_id
_entity_poly.type
_entity_poly.pdbx_seq_one_letter_code
_entity_poly.pdbx_strand_id
1 'polypeptide(L)'
;MGIVSFDVATDSALPLTLGVMALVGMPAAIAAAICADDVVTQMRSRAEQVRESWHEQRTLDRLERAFDLAPPAGPPWVAAARVATVAIGSARETMVQFAAERLSAVGLAPAWLPQPAPAGPPLVPFEEIVDRLRELPRDDADYDQALRDACQCLGIDEHLTEVDGLDLQIERVRVEGALIAAGVVLAEG
;
A
#
# COMPACT_ATOMS: atom_id res chain seq x y z
N MET A 1 -32.36 -63.57 26.13
CA MET A 1 -33.03 -63.34 24.84
C MET A 1 -34.06 -62.23 25.05
N GLY A 2 -33.57 -61.00 25.22
CA GLY A 2 -34.40 -59.82 25.50
C GLY A 2 -34.62 -59.07 24.20
N ILE A 3 -35.84 -59.15 23.70
CA ILE A 3 -36.37 -58.31 22.63
C ILE A 3 -36.32 -56.85 23.09
N VAL A 4 -35.44 -56.06 22.47
CA VAL A 4 -35.37 -54.61 22.68
C VAL A 4 -36.49 -54.01 21.82
N SER A 5 -37.55 -53.55 22.47
CA SER A 5 -38.55 -52.69 21.84
C SER A 5 -37.86 -51.42 21.34
N PHE A 6 -37.73 -51.27 20.02
CA PHE A 6 -37.39 -49.98 19.42
C PHE A 6 -38.65 -49.13 19.39
N ASP A 7 -38.60 -48.03 20.13
CA ASP A 7 -39.68 -47.08 20.31
C ASP A 7 -39.87 -46.25 19.03
N VAL A 8 -41.02 -46.42 18.38
CA VAL A 8 -41.42 -45.79 17.10
C VAL A 8 -41.53 -44.25 17.17
N ALA A 9 -41.29 -43.64 18.34
CA ALA A 9 -41.26 -42.20 18.53
C ALA A 9 -39.87 -41.55 18.33
N THR A 10 -38.80 -42.34 18.22
CA THR A 10 -37.41 -41.83 18.03
C THR A 10 -36.95 -41.77 16.57
N ASP A 11 -37.71 -42.37 15.64
CA ASP A 11 -37.34 -42.49 14.22
C ASP A 11 -37.53 -41.19 13.41
N SER A 12 -38.38 -40.27 13.88
CA SER A 12 -38.68 -39.00 13.19
C SER A 12 -37.88 -37.81 13.72
N ALA A 13 -37.33 -37.91 14.94
CA ALA A 13 -36.53 -36.84 15.55
C ALA A 13 -35.07 -36.83 15.05
N LEU A 14 -34.51 -38.01 14.77
CA LEU A 14 -33.14 -38.14 14.23
C LEU A 14 -33.00 -37.57 12.81
N PRO A 15 -33.88 -37.87 11.83
CA PRO A 15 -33.76 -37.28 10.50
C PRO A 15 -34.04 -35.76 10.51
N LEU A 16 -34.90 -35.28 11.42
CA LEU A 16 -35.16 -33.84 11.57
C LEU A 16 -33.95 -33.10 12.16
N THR A 17 -33.33 -33.63 13.21
CA THR A 17 -32.14 -33.02 13.80
C THR A 17 -30.94 -33.07 12.84
N LEU A 18 -30.75 -34.17 12.12
CA LEU A 18 -29.71 -34.30 11.10
C LEU A 18 -30.00 -33.37 9.90
N GLY A 19 -31.27 -33.22 9.50
CA GLY A 19 -31.70 -32.29 8.47
C GLY A 19 -31.48 -30.84 8.85
N VAL A 20 -31.78 -30.44 10.09
CA VAL A 20 -31.51 -29.07 10.60
C VAL A 20 -30.00 -28.83 10.69
N MET A 21 -29.22 -29.78 11.20
CA MET A 21 -27.76 -29.65 11.24
C MET A 21 -27.13 -29.60 9.85
N ALA A 22 -27.65 -30.33 8.87
CA ALA A 22 -27.22 -30.26 7.48
C ALA A 22 -27.61 -28.92 6.84
N LEU A 23 -28.82 -28.42 7.11
CA LEU A 23 -29.31 -27.13 6.61
C LEU A 23 -28.52 -25.95 7.21
N VAL A 24 -28.12 -26.03 8.48
CA VAL A 24 -27.29 -25.01 9.15
C VAL A 24 -25.80 -25.17 8.80
N GLY A 25 -25.33 -26.41 8.62
CA GLY A 25 -23.94 -26.71 8.28
C GLY A 25 -23.57 -26.41 6.83
N MET A 26 -24.52 -26.50 5.90
CA MET A 26 -24.29 -26.24 4.49
C MET A 26 -23.87 -24.78 4.19
N PRO A 27 -24.53 -23.73 4.73
CA PRO A 27 -24.05 -22.35 4.63
C PRO A 27 -22.64 -22.15 5.20
N ALA A 28 -22.31 -22.79 6.32
CA ALA A 28 -20.99 -22.70 6.94
C ALA A 28 -19.90 -23.35 6.06
N ALA A 29 -20.22 -24.49 5.43
CA ALA A 29 -19.32 -25.16 4.49
C ALA A 29 -19.11 -24.34 3.20
N ILE A 30 -20.18 -23.70 2.69
CA ILE A 30 -20.09 -22.81 1.53
C ILE A 30 -19.22 -21.58 1.85
N ALA A 31 -19.41 -20.97 3.03
CA ALA A 31 -18.58 -19.85 3.48
C ALA A 31 -17.10 -20.26 3.60
N ALA A 32 -16.80 -21.42 4.18
CA ALA A 32 -15.43 -21.93 4.27
C ALA A 32 -14.79 -22.21 2.90
N ALA A 33 -15.56 -22.72 1.93
CA ALA A 33 -15.09 -22.95 0.58
C ALA A 33 -14.82 -21.65 -0.18
N ILE A 34 -15.67 -20.63 -0.03
CA ILE A 34 -15.47 -19.30 -0.63
C ILE A 34 -14.27 -18.60 0.03
N CYS A 35 -14.18 -18.62 1.36
CA CYS A 35 -13.03 -18.07 2.08
C CYS A 35 -11.71 -18.74 1.67
N ALA A 36 -11.71 -20.05 1.41
CA ALA A 36 -10.51 -20.74 0.94
C ALA A 36 -10.08 -20.28 -0.46
N ASP A 37 -11.02 -19.99 -1.37
CA ASP A 37 -10.73 -19.51 -2.72
C ASP A 37 -10.25 -18.04 -2.71
N ASP A 38 -10.85 -17.20 -1.88
CA ASP A 38 -10.41 -15.80 -1.68
C ASP A 38 -9.01 -15.71 -1.06
N VAL A 39 -8.69 -16.59 -0.11
CA VAL A 39 -7.33 -16.68 0.45
C VAL A 39 -6.32 -17.13 -0.61
N VAL A 40 -6.71 -18.00 -1.53
CA VAL A 40 -5.84 -18.47 -2.62
C VAL A 40 -5.60 -17.38 -3.66
N THR A 41 -6.62 -16.58 -4.01
CA THR A 41 -6.45 -15.45 -4.94
C THR A 41 -5.62 -14.32 -4.31
N GLN A 42 -5.81 -14.03 -3.03
CA GLN A 42 -5.00 -13.07 -2.27
C GLN A 42 -3.53 -13.52 -2.12
N MET A 43 -3.30 -14.82 -1.89
CA MET A 43 -1.94 -15.38 -1.87
C MET A 43 -1.26 -15.26 -3.23
N ARG A 44 -2.00 -15.44 -4.33
CA ARG A 44 -1.46 -15.30 -5.69
C ARG A 44 -1.09 -13.85 -5.99
N SER A 45 -1.97 -12.88 -5.71
CA SER A 45 -1.68 -11.46 -5.96
C SER A 45 -0.50 -10.96 -5.10
N ARG A 46 -0.42 -11.38 -3.84
CA ARG A 46 0.70 -11.06 -2.94
C ARG A 46 2.01 -11.69 -3.42
N ALA A 47 1.97 -12.91 -3.95
CA ALA A 47 3.15 -13.56 -4.51
C ALA A 47 3.65 -12.89 -5.80
N GLU A 48 2.74 -12.37 -6.63
CA GLU A 48 3.08 -11.61 -7.84
C GLU A 48 3.71 -10.26 -7.49
N GLN A 49 3.14 -9.52 -6.54
CA GLN A 49 3.67 -8.23 -6.07
C GLN A 49 5.04 -8.37 -5.38
N VAL A 50 5.23 -9.44 -4.60
CA VAL A 50 6.55 -9.79 -4.06
C VAL A 50 7.51 -10.15 -5.19
N ARG A 51 7.07 -10.92 -6.21
CA ARG A 51 7.97 -11.22 -7.33
C ARG A 51 8.44 -9.97 -8.08
N GLU A 52 7.54 -9.04 -8.35
CA GLU A 52 7.87 -7.81 -9.09
C GLU A 52 8.81 -6.91 -8.29
N SER A 53 8.55 -6.70 -7.01
CA SER A 53 9.44 -5.93 -6.13
C SER A 53 10.85 -6.54 -6.04
N TRP A 54 10.98 -7.87 -5.98
CA TRP A 54 12.28 -8.54 -6.00
C TRP A 54 13.02 -8.39 -7.34
N HIS A 55 12.30 -8.26 -8.45
CA HIS A 55 12.89 -7.99 -9.76
C HIS A 55 13.39 -6.55 -9.88
N GLU A 56 12.61 -5.59 -9.40
CA GLU A 56 12.94 -4.17 -9.42
C GLU A 56 14.11 -3.84 -8.48
N GLN A 57 14.17 -4.48 -7.32
CA GLN A 57 15.29 -4.36 -6.38
C GLN A 57 16.61 -4.87 -6.98
N ARG A 58 16.60 -5.94 -7.79
CA ARG A 58 17.83 -6.40 -8.47
C ARG A 58 18.29 -5.44 -9.56
N THR A 59 17.37 -4.73 -10.21
CA THR A 59 17.75 -3.70 -11.20
C THR A 59 18.32 -2.46 -10.53
N LEU A 60 17.72 -2.03 -9.40
CA LEU A 60 18.23 -0.91 -8.62
C LEU A 60 19.61 -1.24 -8.00
N ASP A 61 19.78 -2.42 -7.41
CA ASP A 61 21.05 -2.86 -6.83
C ASP A 61 22.16 -3.04 -7.90
N ARG A 62 21.79 -3.29 -9.16
CA ARG A 62 22.72 -3.24 -10.30
C ARG A 62 23.08 -1.82 -10.71
N LEU A 63 22.12 -0.90 -10.69
CA LEU A 63 22.36 0.51 -10.99
C LEU A 63 23.23 1.15 -9.91
N GLU A 64 22.87 0.96 -8.65
CA GLU A 64 23.62 1.43 -7.49
C GLU A 64 25.05 0.90 -7.53
N ARG A 65 25.24 -0.40 -7.75
CA ARG A 65 26.58 -0.99 -7.92
C ARG A 65 27.34 -0.46 -9.13
N ALA A 66 26.67 -0.01 -10.20
CA ALA A 66 27.31 0.64 -11.34
C ALA A 66 27.69 2.11 -11.05
N PHE A 67 26.99 2.78 -10.14
CA PHE A 67 27.29 4.12 -9.65
C PHE A 67 28.35 4.14 -8.53
N ASP A 68 28.35 3.12 -7.66
CA ASP A 68 29.26 2.94 -6.52
C ASP A 68 30.64 2.42 -6.90
N LEU A 69 30.83 2.02 -8.16
CA LEU A 69 32.17 1.95 -8.72
C LEU A 69 32.75 3.36 -8.67
N ALA A 70 33.43 3.66 -7.56
CA ALA A 70 34.16 4.90 -7.32
C ALA A 70 34.80 5.28 -8.65
N PRO A 71 34.45 6.45 -9.23
CA PRO A 71 34.89 6.79 -10.56
C PRO A 71 36.40 6.53 -10.58
N PRO A 72 36.90 5.57 -11.39
CA PRO A 72 38.35 5.47 -11.56
C PRO A 72 38.75 6.88 -11.94
N ALA A 73 39.84 7.44 -11.40
CA ALA A 73 40.28 8.81 -11.72
C ALA A 73 40.03 9.07 -13.22
N GLY A 74 38.91 9.73 -13.50
CA GLY A 74 38.18 9.43 -14.72
C GLY A 74 38.83 10.16 -15.86
N PRO A 75 38.75 9.65 -17.10
CA PRO A 75 39.12 10.50 -18.21
C PRO A 75 38.26 11.77 -18.13
N PRO A 76 38.81 12.94 -18.51
CA PRO A 76 38.25 14.27 -18.20
C PRO A 76 36.79 14.50 -18.64
N TRP A 77 36.26 13.66 -19.54
CA TRP A 77 34.87 13.69 -19.96
C TRP A 77 33.86 13.33 -18.85
N VAL A 78 34.24 12.59 -17.82
CA VAL A 78 33.33 12.24 -16.70
C VAL A 78 33.02 13.48 -15.83
N ALA A 79 34.05 14.29 -15.55
CA ALA A 79 33.88 15.57 -14.86
C ALA A 79 33.10 16.56 -15.74
N ALA A 80 33.39 16.59 -17.05
CA ALA A 80 32.66 17.43 -18.01
C ALA A 80 31.18 17.02 -18.10
N ALA A 81 30.85 15.73 -18.07
CA ALA A 81 29.48 15.24 -18.06
C ALA A 81 28.74 15.70 -16.78
N ARG A 82 29.36 15.61 -15.60
CA ARG A 82 28.75 16.09 -14.34
C ARG A 82 28.49 17.60 -14.39
N VAL A 83 29.47 18.38 -14.85
CA VAL A 83 29.31 19.84 -15.00
C VAL A 83 28.22 20.16 -16.02
N ALA A 84 28.14 19.43 -17.13
CA ALA A 84 27.09 19.59 -18.13
C ALA A 84 25.70 19.26 -17.55
N THR A 85 25.55 18.17 -16.80
CA THR A 85 24.26 17.81 -16.17
C THR A 85 23.81 18.89 -15.18
N VAL A 86 24.73 19.41 -14.35
CA VAL A 86 24.44 20.50 -13.41
C VAL A 86 24.10 21.79 -14.16
N ALA A 87 24.86 22.13 -15.19
CA ALA A 87 24.62 23.32 -16.01
C ALA A 87 23.27 23.26 -16.73
N ILE A 88 22.91 22.11 -17.32
CA ILE A 88 21.62 21.88 -17.97
C ILE A 88 20.48 21.99 -16.95
N GLY A 89 20.65 21.43 -15.75
CA GLY A 89 19.68 21.58 -14.65
C GLY A 89 19.45 23.04 -14.28
N SER A 90 20.53 23.80 -14.04
CA SER A 90 20.44 25.22 -13.71
C SER A 90 19.85 26.07 -14.85
N ALA A 91 20.20 25.78 -16.11
CA ALA A 91 19.69 26.51 -17.25
C ALA A 91 18.19 26.27 -17.45
N ARG A 92 17.73 25.03 -17.23
CA ARG A 92 16.31 24.67 -17.25
C ARG A 92 15.53 25.45 -16.20
N GLU A 93 16.03 25.48 -14.96
CA GLU A 93 15.38 26.19 -13.85
C GLU A 93 15.25 27.70 -14.15
N THR A 94 16.34 28.33 -14.61
CA THR A 94 16.34 29.74 -14.99
C THR A 94 15.39 30.03 -16.16
N MET A 95 15.32 29.14 -17.16
CA MET A 95 14.38 29.29 -18.28
C MET A 95 12.93 29.13 -17.85
N VAL A 96 12.63 28.19 -16.95
CA VAL A 96 11.28 27.99 -16.41
C VAL A 96 10.84 29.21 -15.61
N GLN A 97 11.71 29.75 -14.76
CA GLN A 97 11.42 30.97 -13.99
C GLN A 97 11.21 32.18 -14.90
N PHE A 98 12.09 32.40 -15.87
CA PHE A 98 11.96 33.49 -16.83
C PHE A 98 10.68 33.36 -17.68
N ALA A 99 10.35 32.14 -18.12
CA ALA A 99 9.12 31.87 -18.85
C ALA A 99 7.90 32.14 -17.98
N ALA A 100 7.87 31.66 -16.74
CA ALA A 100 6.78 31.88 -15.79
C ALA A 100 6.56 33.38 -15.52
N GLU A 101 7.63 34.15 -15.30
CA GLU A 101 7.57 35.59 -15.07
C GLU A 101 7.00 36.34 -16.29
N ARG A 102 7.48 36.03 -17.49
CA ARG A 102 7.01 36.67 -18.74
C ARG A 102 5.57 36.30 -19.09
N LEU A 103 5.17 35.05 -18.83
CA LEU A 103 3.81 34.57 -19.06
C LEU A 103 2.83 35.21 -18.07
N SER A 104 3.19 35.28 -16.79
CA SER A 104 2.42 35.97 -15.75
C SER A 104 2.26 37.47 -16.05
N ALA A 105 3.31 38.13 -16.56
CA ALA A 105 3.25 39.56 -16.90
C ALA A 105 2.27 39.88 -18.06
N VAL A 106 1.94 38.88 -18.88
CA VAL A 106 0.97 39.01 -20.00
C VAL A 106 -0.39 38.41 -19.63
N GLY A 107 -0.58 37.97 -18.37
CA GLY A 107 -1.83 37.37 -17.89
C GLY A 107 -2.13 35.99 -18.49
N LEU A 108 -1.12 35.35 -19.10
CA LEU A 108 -1.20 33.99 -19.59
C LEU A 108 -0.68 33.07 -18.49
N ALA A 109 -1.56 32.35 -17.80
CA ALA A 109 -1.18 31.18 -17.01
C ALA A 109 -1.41 29.95 -17.88
N PRO A 110 -0.42 29.48 -18.67
CA PRO A 110 -0.63 28.32 -19.51
C PRO A 110 -0.99 27.10 -18.66
N ALA A 111 -2.06 26.40 -19.03
CA ALA A 111 -2.57 25.21 -18.33
C ALA A 111 -1.59 24.02 -18.30
N TRP A 112 -0.48 24.08 -19.06
CA TRP A 112 0.59 23.08 -19.05
C TRP A 112 1.74 23.40 -18.08
N LEU A 113 1.74 24.59 -17.48
CA LEU A 113 2.70 24.94 -16.43
C LEU A 113 2.22 24.21 -15.16
N PRO A 114 3.09 23.46 -14.44
CA PRO A 114 2.70 22.86 -13.18
C PRO A 114 2.28 23.99 -12.27
N GLN A 115 0.96 24.09 -12.03
CA GLN A 115 0.42 24.98 -11.03
C GLN A 115 1.07 24.53 -9.72
N PRO A 116 1.74 25.42 -8.96
CA PRO A 116 2.19 25.03 -7.63
C PRO A 116 0.95 24.47 -6.95
N ALA A 117 1.01 23.18 -6.62
CA ALA A 117 -0.10 22.51 -5.95
C ALA A 117 -0.50 23.46 -4.82
N PRO A 118 -1.80 23.80 -4.67
CA PRO A 118 -2.23 24.66 -3.57
C PRO A 118 -1.55 24.10 -2.35
N ALA A 119 -0.75 24.92 -1.66
CA ALA A 119 0.07 24.47 -0.55
C ALA A 119 -0.80 23.52 0.25
N GLY A 120 -0.46 22.23 0.19
CA GLY A 120 -1.22 21.23 0.92
C GLY A 120 -1.25 21.67 2.38
N PRO A 121 -2.03 20.99 3.23
CA PRO A 121 -1.76 21.10 4.66
C PRO A 121 -0.24 21.03 4.87
N PRO A 122 0.33 21.92 5.71
CA PRO A 122 1.78 22.05 5.86
C PRO A 122 2.37 20.64 5.95
N LEU A 123 3.41 20.36 5.15
CA LEU A 123 4.07 19.05 5.14
C LEU A 123 4.37 18.67 6.59
N VAL A 124 3.54 17.78 7.14
CA VAL A 124 3.70 17.32 8.51
C VAL A 124 5.04 16.57 8.51
N PRO A 125 5.99 16.93 9.38
CA PRO A 125 7.24 16.19 9.47
C PRO A 125 6.93 14.71 9.64
N PHE A 126 7.62 13.85 8.88
CA PHE A 126 7.36 12.41 8.90
C PHE A 126 7.35 11.82 10.32
N GLU A 127 8.21 12.33 11.20
CA GLU A 127 8.27 11.93 12.61
C GLU A 127 6.97 12.19 13.39
N GLU A 128 6.30 13.32 13.12
CA GLU A 128 5.02 13.64 13.76
C GLU A 128 3.91 12.70 13.29
N ILE A 129 3.95 12.25 12.03
CA ILE A 129 3.03 11.24 11.51
C ILE A 129 3.26 9.89 12.22
N VAL A 130 4.52 9.50 12.41
CA VAL A 130 4.89 8.26 13.11
C VAL A 130 4.49 8.31 14.58
N ASP A 131 4.63 9.45 15.26
CA ASP A 131 4.17 9.61 16.64
C ASP A 131 2.64 9.50 16.74
N ARG A 132 1.89 10.12 15.81
CA ARG A 132 0.43 9.94 15.72
C ARG A 132 0.04 8.47 15.53
N LEU A 133 0.73 7.75 14.65
CA LEU A 133 0.49 6.31 14.44
C LEU A 133 0.76 5.45 15.69
N ARG A 134 1.62 5.92 16.59
CA ARG A 134 1.93 5.23 17.86
C ARG A 134 0.89 5.52 18.95
N GLU A 135 0.29 6.70 18.92
CA GLU A 135 -0.63 7.18 19.95
C GLU A 135 -2.10 6.87 19.66
N LEU A 136 -2.48 6.86 18.37
CA LEU A 136 -3.87 6.70 17.97
C LEU A 136 -4.33 5.24 18.05
N PRO A 137 -5.55 4.98 18.55
CA PRO A 137 -6.11 3.64 18.55
C PRO A 137 -6.47 3.21 17.12
N ARG A 138 -6.28 1.91 16.85
CA ARG A 138 -6.44 1.35 15.51
C ARG A 138 -7.83 1.53 14.90
N ASP A 139 -8.87 1.61 15.72
CA ASP A 139 -10.27 1.75 15.26
C ASP A 139 -10.68 3.22 14.99
N ASP A 140 -9.76 4.18 15.15
CA ASP A 140 -10.02 5.60 14.92
C ASP A 140 -9.88 5.97 13.44
N ALA A 141 -10.74 6.88 12.97
CA ALA A 141 -10.63 7.45 11.63
C ALA A 141 -9.36 8.31 11.47
N ASP A 142 -8.89 8.90 12.56
CA ASP A 142 -7.64 9.65 12.58
C ASP A 142 -6.41 8.74 12.39
N TYR A 143 -6.51 7.46 12.76
CA TYR A 143 -5.46 6.46 12.49
C TYR A 143 -5.33 6.19 10.99
N ASP A 144 -6.46 6.04 10.28
CA ASP A 144 -6.45 5.89 8.82
C ASP A 144 -5.91 7.12 8.11
N GLN A 145 -6.21 8.32 8.62
CA GLN A 145 -5.60 9.53 8.08
C GLN A 145 -4.08 9.51 8.26
N ALA A 146 -3.58 9.11 9.43
CA ALA A 146 -2.14 9.04 9.68
C ALA A 146 -1.46 7.96 8.82
N LEU A 147 -2.12 6.82 8.55
CA LEU A 147 -1.62 5.80 7.62
C LEU A 147 -1.47 6.36 6.20
N ARG A 148 -2.49 7.09 5.72
CA ARG A 148 -2.48 7.72 4.39
C ARG A 148 -1.39 8.78 4.27
N ASP A 149 -1.23 9.62 5.28
CA ASP A 149 -0.17 10.63 5.32
C ASP A 149 1.22 9.97 5.26
N ALA A 150 1.43 8.88 6.00
CA ALA A 150 2.68 8.13 5.99
C ALA A 150 2.95 7.46 4.62
N CYS A 151 1.93 6.83 4.02
CA CYS A 151 2.00 6.24 2.69
C CYS A 151 2.35 7.28 1.62
N GLN A 152 1.73 8.46 1.68
CA GLN A 152 2.02 9.55 0.76
C GLN A 152 3.48 10.02 0.87
N CYS A 153 4.02 10.13 2.08
CA CYS A 153 5.43 10.49 2.29
C CYS A 153 6.40 9.44 1.72
N LEU A 154 6.03 8.15 1.80
CA LEU A 154 6.88 7.03 1.38
C LEU A 154 6.62 6.57 -0.06
N GLY A 155 5.61 7.13 -0.74
CA GLY A 155 5.19 6.70 -2.07
C GLY A 155 4.59 5.30 -2.11
N ILE A 156 3.99 4.85 -1.00
CA ILE A 156 3.30 3.56 -0.90
C ILE A 156 1.87 3.73 -1.40
N ASP A 157 1.45 2.86 -2.31
CA ASP A 157 0.08 2.83 -2.84
C ASP A 157 -0.90 2.30 -1.77
N GLU A 158 -2.04 2.98 -1.61
CA GLU A 158 -3.06 2.72 -0.59
C GLU A 158 -4.48 3.00 -1.10
N HIS A 159 -5.46 2.21 -0.64
CA HIS A 159 -6.86 2.30 -1.04
C HIS A 159 -7.83 2.47 0.14
N LEU A 160 -7.35 3.00 1.28
CA LEU A 160 -8.10 3.09 2.54
C LEU A 160 -9.38 3.92 2.45
N THR A 161 -9.51 4.82 1.45
CA THR A 161 -10.75 5.59 1.22
C THR A 161 -11.73 4.92 0.26
N GLU A 162 -11.31 3.87 -0.45
CA GLU A 162 -12.11 3.20 -1.49
C GLU A 162 -12.80 1.93 -0.98
N VAL A 163 -12.33 1.37 0.13
CA VAL A 163 -12.83 0.14 0.73
C VAL A 163 -13.47 0.39 2.10
N ASP A 164 -14.48 -0.41 2.44
CA ASP A 164 -15.26 -0.31 3.67
C ASP A 164 -15.32 -1.64 4.42
N GLY A 165 -15.68 -1.61 5.71
CA GLY A 165 -15.96 -2.81 6.49
C GLY A 165 -14.77 -3.77 6.62
N LEU A 166 -14.96 -5.03 6.22
CA LEU A 166 -13.90 -6.04 6.28
C LEU A 166 -12.76 -5.73 5.31
N ASP A 167 -13.07 -5.22 4.13
CA ASP A 167 -12.07 -4.90 3.10
C ASP A 167 -11.17 -3.76 3.58
N LEU A 168 -11.73 -2.79 4.31
CA LEU A 168 -10.95 -1.74 4.99
C LEU A 168 -9.98 -2.32 6.04
N GLN A 169 -10.41 -3.31 6.82
CA GLN A 169 -9.53 -3.96 7.81
C GLN A 169 -8.39 -4.72 7.13
N ILE A 170 -8.66 -5.39 6.01
CA ILE A 170 -7.65 -6.10 5.22
C ILE A 170 -6.65 -5.09 4.63
N GLU A 171 -7.15 -4.01 4.03
CA GLU A 171 -6.30 -2.96 3.44
C GLU A 171 -5.44 -2.29 4.51
N ARG A 172 -5.99 -2.03 5.70
CA ARG A 172 -5.23 -1.51 6.84
C ARG A 172 -4.06 -2.41 7.22
N VAL A 173 -4.28 -3.72 7.36
CA VAL A 173 -3.21 -4.69 7.65
C VAL A 173 -2.14 -4.71 6.55
N ARG A 174 -2.55 -4.59 5.27
CA ARG A 174 -1.61 -4.53 4.14
C ARG A 174 -0.74 -3.27 4.23
N VAL A 175 -1.36 -2.11 4.46
CA VAL A 175 -0.69 -0.81 4.59
C VAL A 175 0.26 -0.81 5.77
N GLU A 176 -0.18 -1.23 6.95
CA GLU A 176 0.66 -1.36 8.15
C GLU A 176 1.89 -2.25 7.87
N GLY A 177 1.68 -3.39 7.21
CA GLY A 177 2.76 -4.27 6.80
C GLY A 177 3.75 -3.63 5.83
N ALA A 178 3.27 -2.80 4.90
CA ALA A 178 4.12 -2.05 3.98
C ALA A 178 4.93 -0.95 4.69
N LEU A 179 4.32 -0.25 5.65
CA LEU A 179 5.00 0.73 6.49
C LEU A 179 6.08 0.09 7.37
N ILE A 180 5.79 -1.08 7.97
CA ILE A 180 6.78 -1.85 8.73
C ILE A 180 7.94 -2.29 7.84
N ALA A 181 7.66 -2.74 6.61
CA ALA A 181 8.70 -3.10 5.64
C ALA A 181 9.55 -1.90 5.20
N ALA A 182 8.98 -0.70 5.20
CA ALA A 182 9.69 0.57 4.99
C ALA A 182 10.46 1.06 6.24
N GLY A 183 10.35 0.36 7.38
CA GLY A 183 11.08 0.65 8.62
C GLY A 183 10.30 1.45 9.66
N VAL A 184 9.00 1.68 9.45
CA VAL A 184 8.14 2.36 10.44
C VAL A 184 7.79 1.41 11.58
N VAL A 185 8.02 1.85 12.82
CA VAL A 185 7.63 1.08 14.01
C VAL A 185 6.24 1.50 14.45
N LEU A 186 5.27 0.62 14.20
CA LEU A 186 3.89 0.81 14.64
C LEU A 186 3.71 0.24 16.06
N ALA A 187 2.77 0.80 16.82
CA ALA A 187 2.37 0.20 18.09
C ALA A 187 1.71 -1.16 17.82
N GLU A 188 2.22 -2.23 18.44
CA GLU A 188 1.50 -3.50 18.46
C GLU A 188 0.27 -3.33 19.34
N GLY A 189 -0.92 -3.41 18.72
CA GLY A 189 -2.21 -3.41 19.42
C GLY A 189 -2.51 -4.74 20.08
#